data_AF-A0A182V5V7-F1
#
_entry.id   AF-A0A182V5V7-F1
#
_cell.length_a   1.000
_cell.length_b   1.000
_cell.length_c   1.000
_cell.angle_alpha   90.00
_cell.angle_beta   90.00
_cell.angle_gamma   90.00
#
_symmetry.space_group_name_H-M   'P 1'
#
loop_
_entity.id
_entity.type
_entity.pdbx_description
1 polymer ?
#
loop_
_entity_poly.entity_id
_entity_poly.type
_entity_poly.pdbx_seq_one_letter_code
_entity_poly.pdbx_strand_id
1 'polypeptide(L)'
;MSLKVLVLVGVVLSVCAVCLEAAPQAEKYEAYEYKYEVKDPEKQLFFDKNEAGDTAGKVTGRYSVWLPDGRLMTIKYIVDKEGGFQPEVDFQDNANPLSG
;
A
#
# COMPACT_ATOMS: atom_id res chain seq x y z
N MET A 1 -33.63 28.53 -37.41
CA MET A 1 -33.23 27.40 -36.54
C MET A 1 -34.46 27.00 -35.71
N SER A 2 -34.86 25.72 -35.72
CA SER A 2 -36.11 25.26 -35.07
C SER A 2 -35.95 25.12 -33.56
N LEU A 3 -36.97 25.49 -32.76
CA LEU A 3 -36.95 25.41 -31.29
C LEU A 3 -36.62 24.00 -30.78
N LYS A 4 -37.05 22.97 -31.52
CA LYS A 4 -36.70 21.56 -31.22
C LYS A 4 -35.21 21.27 -31.36
N VAL A 5 -34.54 21.91 -32.31
CA VAL A 5 -33.08 21.78 -32.54
C VAL A 5 -32.31 22.50 -31.43
N LEU A 6 -32.81 23.63 -30.94
CA LEU A 6 -32.19 24.34 -29.81
C LEU A 6 -32.26 23.53 -28.51
N VAL A 7 -33.40 22.89 -28.22
CA VAL A 7 -33.57 22.06 -27.01
C VAL A 7 -32.67 20.83 -27.06
N LEU A 8 -32.55 20.17 -28.21
CA LEU A 8 -31.72 18.97 -28.37
C LEU A 8 -30.22 19.28 -28.23
N VAL A 9 -29.77 20.42 -28.77
CA VAL A 9 -28.38 20.89 -28.60
C VAL A 9 -28.10 21.27 -27.15
N GLY A 10 -29.04 21.93 -26.45
CA GLY A 10 -28.90 22.27 -25.04
C GLY A 10 -28.76 21.05 -24.12
N VAL A 11 -29.53 20.00 -24.36
CA VAL A 11 -29.46 18.74 -23.60
C VAL A 11 -28.16 17.98 -23.87
N VAL A 12 -27.69 17.93 -25.12
CA VAL A 12 -26.42 17.27 -25.45
C VAL A 12 -25.24 18.01 -24.81
N LEU A 13 -25.24 19.34 -24.81
CA LEU A 13 -24.22 20.15 -24.13
C LEU A 13 -24.23 19.94 -22.60
N SER A 14 -25.41 19.86 -21.96
CA SER A 14 -25.47 19.64 -20.52
C SER A 14 -25.02 18.23 -20.11
N VAL A 15 -25.34 17.20 -20.91
CA VAL A 15 -24.84 15.83 -20.69
C VAL A 15 -23.32 15.75 -20.88
N CYS A 16 -22.78 16.44 -21.90
CA CYS A 16 -21.35 16.48 -22.15
C CYS A 16 -20.58 17.19 -21.01
N ALA A 17 -21.15 18.24 -20.41
CA ALA A 17 -20.57 18.92 -19.25
C ALA A 17 -20.55 18.03 -18.00
N VAL A 18 -21.64 17.31 -17.71
CA VAL A 18 -21.73 16.41 -16.54
C VAL A 18 -20.75 15.22 -16.65
N CYS A 19 -20.46 14.74 -17.85
CA CYS A 19 -19.46 13.68 -18.06
C CYS A 19 -18.00 14.16 -17.94
N LEU A 20 -17.73 15.46 -18.06
CA LEU A 20 -16.36 16.00 -18.13
C LEU A 20 -15.75 16.27 -16.74
N GLU A 21 -16.56 16.30 -15.68
CA GLU A 21 -16.15 16.80 -14.36
C GLU A 21 -15.65 15.71 -13.39
N ALA A 22 -15.63 14.44 -13.80
CA ALA A 22 -15.03 13.35 -13.03
C ALA A 22 -13.55 13.14 -13.39
N ALA A 23 -12.76 14.23 -13.45
CA ALA A 23 -11.31 14.09 -13.58
C ALA A 23 -10.76 13.44 -12.30
N PRO A 24 -9.93 12.39 -12.39
CA PRO A 24 -9.37 11.74 -11.21
C PRO A 24 -8.58 12.76 -10.38
N GLN A 25 -8.94 12.89 -9.11
CA GLN A 25 -8.22 13.74 -8.17
C GLN A 25 -6.77 13.24 -8.08
N ALA A 26 -5.80 14.14 -8.27
CA ALA A 26 -4.40 13.79 -8.09
C ALA A 26 -4.18 13.36 -6.64
N GLU A 27 -3.87 12.07 -6.44
CA GLU A 27 -3.54 11.55 -5.11
C GLU A 27 -2.22 12.16 -4.64
N LYS A 28 -2.27 12.88 -3.53
CA LYS A 28 -1.09 13.48 -2.88
C LYS A 28 -0.67 12.59 -1.71
N TYR A 29 0.59 12.16 -1.71
CA TYR A 29 1.18 11.38 -0.63
C TYR A 29 2.20 12.22 0.15
N GLU A 30 2.24 12.01 1.47
CA GLU A 30 3.27 12.56 2.35
C GLU A 30 4.22 11.43 2.76
N ALA A 31 5.51 11.73 2.84
CA ALA A 31 6.49 10.74 3.24
C ALA A 31 6.33 10.37 4.72
N TYR A 32 6.55 9.10 5.05
CA TYR A 32 6.47 8.61 6.43
C TYR A 32 7.45 7.46 6.68
N GLU A 33 7.77 7.25 7.95
CA GLU A 33 8.48 6.07 8.43
C GLU A 33 7.71 5.46 9.59
N TYR A 34 7.63 4.12 9.59
CA TYR A 34 6.97 3.35 10.63
C TYR A 34 7.84 2.16 11.02
N LYS A 35 8.03 1.98 12.32
CA LYS A 35 8.78 0.84 12.86
C LYS A 35 8.23 0.38 14.21
N TYR A 36 8.26 -0.92 14.44
CA TYR A 36 8.07 -1.50 15.77
C TYR A 36 8.86 -2.79 15.89
N GLU A 37 9.17 -3.14 17.14
CA GLU A 37 9.78 -4.42 17.50
C GLU A 37 9.13 -4.93 18.79
N VAL A 38 8.87 -6.22 18.83
CA VAL A 38 8.42 -6.96 20.01
C VAL A 38 9.41 -8.10 20.23
N LYS A 39 10.07 -8.08 21.38
CA LYS A 39 10.96 -9.14 21.89
C LYS A 39 10.46 -9.57 23.25
N ASP A 40 9.94 -10.78 23.36
CA ASP A 40 9.49 -11.37 24.63
C ASP A 40 10.10 -12.77 24.78
N PRO A 41 11.25 -12.89 25.47
CA PRO A 41 11.93 -14.17 25.65
C PRO A 41 11.16 -15.17 26.51
N GLU A 42 10.39 -14.70 27.50
CA GLU A 42 9.59 -15.58 28.35
C GLU A 42 8.50 -16.29 27.54
N LYS A 43 7.90 -15.59 26.58
CA LYS A 43 6.88 -16.15 25.67
C LYS A 43 7.45 -16.71 24.37
N GLN A 44 8.77 -16.68 24.19
CA GLN A 44 9.44 -17.06 22.94
C GLN A 44 8.84 -16.38 21.71
N LEU A 45 8.61 -15.07 21.80
CA LEU A 45 7.86 -14.30 20.82
C LEU A 45 8.71 -13.18 20.22
N PHE A 46 8.75 -13.12 18.90
CA PHE A 46 9.45 -12.06 18.17
C PHE A 46 8.64 -11.58 16.96
N PHE A 47 8.47 -10.26 16.89
CA PHE A 47 7.89 -9.55 15.75
C PHE A 47 8.70 -8.30 15.47
N ASP A 48 8.97 -8.01 14.20
CA ASP A 48 9.69 -6.81 13.80
C ASP A 48 9.09 -6.27 12.50
N LYS A 49 8.79 -4.97 12.46
CA LYS A 49 8.34 -4.28 11.24
C LYS A 49 9.14 -3.00 11.02
N ASN A 50 9.49 -2.77 9.76
CA ASN A 50 9.94 -1.48 9.25
C ASN A 50 9.25 -1.18 7.92
N GLU A 51 8.75 0.03 7.73
CA GLU A 51 8.07 0.44 6.51
C GLU A 51 8.28 1.95 6.30
N ALA A 52 8.42 2.36 5.04
CA ALA A 52 8.50 3.76 4.66
C ALA A 52 7.68 4.00 3.38
N GLY A 53 6.94 5.11 3.36
CA GLY A 53 6.25 5.61 2.17
C GLY A 53 6.90 6.89 1.66
N ASP A 54 6.93 7.05 0.34
CA ASP A 54 7.44 8.25 -0.33
C ASP A 54 6.32 9.17 -0.86
N THR A 55 6.72 10.33 -1.36
CA THR A 55 5.78 11.35 -1.90
C THR A 55 5.18 10.96 -3.25
N ALA A 56 5.67 9.89 -3.90
CA ALA A 56 5.11 9.34 -5.12
C ALA A 56 4.03 8.26 -4.84
N GLY A 57 3.82 7.90 -3.56
CA GLY A 57 2.87 6.88 -3.13
C GLY A 57 3.44 5.46 -3.18
N LYS A 58 4.76 5.31 -3.33
CA LYS A 58 5.42 4.02 -3.22
C LYS A 58 5.71 3.74 -1.75
N VAL A 59 5.43 2.51 -1.31
CA VAL A 59 5.75 2.01 0.02
C VAL A 59 6.77 0.89 -0.11
N THR A 60 7.80 0.89 0.73
CA THR A 60 8.74 -0.21 0.87
C THR A 60 8.80 -0.63 2.32
N GLY A 61 8.79 -1.93 2.59
CA GLY A 61 8.87 -2.39 3.96
C GLY A 61 9.29 -3.84 4.12
N ARG A 62 9.47 -4.23 5.37
CA ARG A 62 9.76 -5.58 5.82
C ARG A 62 8.98 -5.87 7.10
N TYR A 63 8.48 -7.08 7.22
CA TYR A 63 7.95 -7.61 8.46
C TYR A 63 8.53 -9.00 8.73
N SER A 64 8.83 -9.32 9.99
CA SER A 64 9.37 -10.61 10.39
C SER A 64 8.60 -11.19 11.57
N VAL A 65 8.40 -12.51 11.53
CA VAL A 65 7.74 -13.30 12.56
C VAL A 65 8.59 -14.51 12.87
N TRP A 66 8.88 -14.72 14.15
CA TRP A 66 9.47 -15.99 14.58
C TRP A 66 8.37 -17.03 14.78
N LEU A 67 8.44 -18.11 14.00
CA LEU A 67 7.42 -19.14 13.96
C LEU A 67 7.66 -20.21 15.04
N PRO A 68 6.60 -20.90 15.50
CA PRO A 68 6.73 -21.97 16.51
C PRO A 68 7.59 -23.17 16.08
N ASP A 69 7.87 -23.32 14.78
CA ASP A 69 8.76 -24.35 14.24
C ASP A 69 10.25 -23.94 14.25
N GLY A 70 10.56 -22.77 14.82
CA GLY A 70 11.92 -22.24 14.95
C GLY A 70 12.42 -21.46 13.74
N ARG A 71 11.63 -21.35 12.66
CA ARG A 71 11.99 -20.54 11.49
C ARG A 71 11.68 -19.07 11.72
N LEU A 72 12.54 -18.19 11.21
CA LEU A 72 12.23 -16.77 11.10
C LEU A 72 11.69 -16.50 9.70
N MET A 73 10.40 -16.19 9.61
CA MET A 73 9.77 -15.76 8.36
C MET A 73 9.99 -14.26 8.20
N THR A 74 10.52 -13.84 7.05
CA THR A 74 10.71 -12.44 6.69
C THR A 74 9.98 -12.15 5.39
N ILE A 75 9.10 -11.15 5.38
CA ILE A 75 8.41 -10.67 4.20
C ILE A 75 8.97 -9.28 3.87
N LYS A 76 9.63 -9.14 2.73
CA LYS A 76 10.00 -7.84 2.15
C LYS A 76 8.97 -7.48 1.08
N TYR A 77 8.57 -6.23 0.98
CA TYR A 77 7.56 -5.84 0.01
C TYR A 77 7.75 -4.43 -0.52
N ILE A 78 7.23 -4.25 -1.72
CA ILE A 78 7.02 -2.96 -2.37
C ILE A 78 5.52 -2.84 -2.68
N VAL A 79 4.96 -1.65 -2.46
CA VAL A 79 3.62 -1.28 -2.92
C VAL A 79 3.76 -0.05 -3.80
N ASP A 80 3.21 -0.12 -5.00
CA ASP A 80 3.09 1.03 -5.90
C ASP A 80 1.78 0.94 -6.69
N LYS A 81 1.48 1.98 -7.48
CA LYS A 81 0.22 2.08 -8.21
C LYS A 81 0.06 1.03 -9.31
N GLU A 82 1.17 0.58 -9.89
CA GLU A 82 1.13 -0.25 -11.10
C GLU A 82 1.16 -1.75 -10.78
N GLY A 83 2.02 -2.15 -9.85
CA GLY A 83 2.21 -3.54 -9.43
C GLY A 83 1.43 -3.91 -8.17
N GLY A 84 0.87 -2.94 -7.44
CA GLY A 84 0.21 -3.20 -6.16
C GLY A 84 1.19 -3.79 -5.14
N PHE A 85 0.69 -4.66 -4.24
CA PHE A 85 1.51 -5.31 -3.22
C PHE A 85 2.35 -6.46 -3.81
N GLN A 86 3.67 -6.30 -3.78
CA GLN A 86 4.66 -7.22 -4.35
C GLN A 86 5.57 -7.77 -3.24
N PRO A 87 5.22 -8.92 -2.62
CA PRO A 87 5.99 -9.52 -1.54
C PRO A 87 7.04 -10.52 -2.02
N GLU A 88 8.17 -10.53 -1.32
CA GLU A 88 9.17 -11.59 -1.33
C GLU A 88 9.24 -12.20 0.08
N VAL A 89 9.06 -13.52 0.17
CA VAL A 89 9.01 -14.25 1.45
C VAL A 89 10.26 -15.12 1.57
N ASP A 90 10.97 -14.96 2.68
CA ASP A 90 12.15 -15.74 3.04
C ASP A 90 11.94 -16.45 4.39
N PHE A 91 12.55 -17.62 4.53
CA PHE A 91 12.55 -18.40 5.76
C PHE A 91 13.97 -18.74 6.15
N GLN A 92 14.37 -18.29 7.34
CA GLN A 92 15.65 -18.70 7.94
C GLN A 92 15.42 -19.82 8.96
N ASP A 93 16.05 -20.97 8.72
CA ASP A 93 16.03 -22.09 9.67
C ASP A 93 16.91 -21.83 10.90
N ASN A 94 16.51 -22.42 12.04
CA ASN A 94 17.23 -22.33 13.31
C ASN A 94 17.58 -20.89 13.73
N ALA A 95 16.70 -19.94 13.42
CA ALA A 95 16.88 -18.55 13.79
C ALA A 95 16.67 -18.37 15.31
N ASN A 96 17.50 -17.53 15.93
CA ASN A 96 17.27 -17.05 17.29
C ASN A 96 17.20 -15.51 17.28
N PRO A 97 16.04 -14.93 16.95
CA PRO A 97 15.89 -13.47 16.91
C PRO A 97 15.83 -12.82 18.30
N LEU A 98 15.83 -13.62 19.37
CA LEU A 98 15.83 -13.16 20.75
C LEU A 98 17.24 -13.05 21.34
N SER A 99 18.25 -13.66 20.73
CA SER A 99 19.64 -13.42 21.11
C SER A 99 20.07 -12.06 20.58
N GLY A 100 20.16 -11.08 21.48
CA GLY A 100 20.90 -9.83 21.25
C GLY A 100 22.39 -10.04 21.44
#